data_AF-A0A960KDK7-F1
#
_entry.id   AF-A0A960KDK7-F1
#
_cell.length_a   1.000
_cell.length_b   1.000
_cell.length_c   1.000
_cell.angle_alpha   90.00
_cell.angle_beta   90.00
_cell.angle_gamma   90.00
#
_symmetry.space_group_name_H-M   'P 1'
#
loop_
_entity.id
_entity.type
_entity.pdbx_description
1 polymer ?
#
loop_
_entity_poly.entity_id
_entity_poly.type
_entity_poly.pdbx_seq_one_letter_code
_entity_poly.pdbx_strand_id
1 'polypeptide(L)'
;MIQLSHDLAAVDEWQKMIMLGLSTFFVSEDLTTIAAGVMVSQDSLSIPTAFWGCFLGIFLGDGLLYVIGLVIGRPAMNLPVLRRMLPQEKVAACEAWFERNGFLVVILSRFLPGTRLPTYFAAGLMRSKASYFLLAAAIATAVWTPLLLGSAWFFGDRVIGIFQALGAHPLLVVPLSFSVLFGVFVFVSKAVNWRWRKRAQSRLHRFLRWEFWPIAVLYLPVFIQNLLLAIRYRSLKLPLMSNPAIEYSGIVGESKSAILNLFSRPNRHIPAYMAWDNVHAADGMKGVLAWMSEHQLAYPIIVKPDSGQRGFGVRFIRDDQALQDYLSSAPIPLMAQAYAPGPYEFGVYYVRMPGCEQGKVTGITGKDFPQVVGDGSSCLEDLILKLPQAQGRVHIFLKRFSDSLRMVLQRGERFPLVHAGNHCQGTIFLDHSHLLTPQLEKTIDEIAQSFDGLYICRMDIRANDLESFRNGDAFQIVEINGTTSEPSHIYDPKYSIVFAWRHLLRHWFHVWRIGAANRKAGVPVPSLRAFLKRYRDYRRLARYHLDAN
;
A
#
# COMPACT_ATOMS: atom_id res chain seq x y z
N MET A 1 -43.18 -33.70 14.94
CA MET A 1 -44.11 -32.57 14.67
C MET A 1 -45.56 -33.01 14.65
N ILE A 2 -45.95 -34.08 13.93
CA ILE A 2 -47.35 -34.56 13.85
C ILE A 2 -47.94 -34.98 15.22
N GLN A 3 -47.11 -35.51 16.13
CA GLN A 3 -47.54 -35.86 17.49
C GLN A 3 -47.72 -34.62 18.38
N LEU A 4 -46.88 -33.59 18.17
CA LEU A 4 -46.94 -32.30 18.88
C LEU A 4 -48.19 -31.51 18.48
N SER A 5 -48.58 -31.52 17.19
CA SER A 5 -49.79 -30.85 16.70
C SER A 5 -51.07 -31.48 17.25
N HIS A 6 -51.08 -32.80 17.48
CA HIS A 6 -52.22 -33.49 18.08
C HIS A 6 -52.40 -33.18 19.57
N ASP A 7 -51.30 -33.12 20.34
CA ASP A 7 -51.33 -32.77 21.77
C ASP A 7 -51.68 -31.29 22.00
N LEU A 8 -51.28 -30.40 21.09
CA LEU A 8 -51.58 -28.96 21.16
C LEU A 8 -53.03 -28.62 20.77
N ALA A 9 -53.71 -29.47 20.01
CA ALA A 9 -55.12 -29.26 19.65
C ALA A 9 -56.07 -29.38 20.86
N ALA A 10 -55.66 -30.07 21.93
CA ALA A 10 -56.42 -30.28 23.16
C ALA A 10 -56.18 -29.21 24.25
N VAL A 11 -55.33 -28.23 23.97
CA VAL A 11 -54.86 -27.21 24.92
C VAL A 11 -55.50 -25.86 24.59
N ASP A 12 -55.98 -25.13 25.60
CA ASP A 12 -56.59 -23.83 25.39
C ASP A 12 -55.59 -22.80 24.83
N GLU A 13 -56.07 -21.84 24.04
CA GLU A 13 -55.22 -20.80 23.42
C GLU A 13 -54.37 -20.01 24.44
N TRP A 14 -54.90 -19.76 25.64
CA TRP A 14 -54.14 -19.07 26.70
C TRP A 14 -52.99 -19.92 27.25
N GLN A 15 -53.15 -21.24 27.31
CA GLN A 15 -52.09 -22.17 27.73
C GLN A 15 -51.00 -22.27 26.65
N LYS A 16 -51.39 -22.31 25.36
CA LYS A 16 -50.43 -22.23 24.24
C LYS A 16 -49.63 -20.94 24.30
N MET A 17 -50.27 -19.81 24.59
CA MET A 17 -49.59 -18.51 24.74
C MET A 17 -48.53 -18.55 25.85
N ILE A 18 -48.87 -19.13 27.01
CA ILE A 18 -47.93 -19.27 28.14
C ILE A 18 -46.77 -20.20 27.78
N MET A 19 -47.05 -21.35 27.15
CA MET A 19 -46.01 -22.30 26.73
C MET A 19 -45.05 -21.66 25.73
N LEU A 20 -45.56 -20.87 24.78
CA LEU A 20 -44.75 -20.10 23.83
C LEU A 20 -43.93 -19.03 24.54
N GLY A 21 -44.52 -18.28 25.46
CA GLY A 21 -43.81 -17.29 26.26
C GLY A 21 -42.64 -17.89 27.04
N LEU A 22 -42.87 -19.02 27.72
CA LEU A 22 -41.84 -19.74 28.47
C LEU A 22 -40.76 -20.34 27.55
N SER A 23 -41.14 -20.90 26.41
CA SER A 23 -40.20 -21.48 25.45
C SER A 23 -39.29 -20.42 24.82
N THR A 24 -39.88 -19.29 24.42
CA THR A 24 -39.15 -18.15 23.88
C THR A 24 -38.20 -17.54 24.92
N PHE A 25 -38.61 -17.52 26.19
CA PHE A 25 -37.80 -17.01 27.29
C PHE A 25 -36.62 -17.94 27.67
N PHE A 26 -36.84 -19.26 27.76
CA PHE A 26 -35.84 -20.20 28.29
C PHE A 26 -35.04 -20.96 27.23
N VAL A 27 -35.55 -21.12 26.01
CA VAL A 27 -34.96 -22.03 25.01
C VAL A 27 -34.22 -21.24 23.93
N SER A 28 -34.95 -20.56 23.05
CA SER A 28 -34.36 -19.75 21.98
C SER A 28 -35.46 -18.92 21.33
N GLU A 29 -35.35 -17.60 21.43
CA GLU A 29 -36.39 -16.71 20.91
C GLU A 29 -36.61 -16.85 19.40
N ASP A 30 -35.53 -16.97 18.61
CA ASP A 30 -35.64 -17.00 17.15
C ASP A 30 -36.19 -18.33 16.68
N LEU A 31 -35.76 -19.44 17.28
CA LEU A 31 -36.25 -20.78 16.94
C LEU A 31 -37.71 -20.95 17.35
N THR A 32 -38.10 -20.48 18.54
CA THR A 32 -39.49 -20.56 18.99
C THR A 32 -40.40 -19.67 18.15
N THR A 33 -39.95 -18.48 17.76
CA THR A 33 -40.74 -17.57 16.90
C THR A 33 -40.90 -18.16 15.49
N ILE A 34 -39.86 -18.75 14.91
CA ILE A 34 -39.95 -19.44 13.61
C ILE A 34 -40.89 -20.64 13.70
N ALA A 35 -40.76 -21.46 14.75
CA ALA A 35 -41.64 -22.62 14.97
C ALA A 35 -43.11 -22.18 15.12
N ALA A 36 -43.38 -21.11 15.88
CA ALA A 36 -44.71 -20.55 16.02
C ALA A 36 -45.27 -20.07 14.68
N GLY A 37 -44.47 -19.39 13.85
CA GLY A 37 -44.90 -18.95 12.52
C GLY A 37 -45.22 -20.11 11.56
N VAL A 38 -44.47 -21.20 11.64
CA VAL A 38 -44.77 -22.45 10.91
C VAL A 38 -46.05 -23.12 11.42
N MET A 39 -46.30 -23.11 12.74
CA MET A 39 -47.53 -23.66 13.30
C MET A 39 -48.76 -22.83 12.94
N VAL A 40 -48.60 -21.51 12.78
CA VAL A 40 -49.63 -20.63 12.24
C VAL A 40 -49.91 -20.94 10.77
N SER A 41 -48.91 -21.34 9.97
CA SER A 41 -49.15 -21.72 8.55
C SER A 41 -49.89 -23.06 8.40
N GLN A 42 -49.85 -23.90 9.44
CA GLN A 42 -50.55 -25.19 9.51
C GLN A 42 -51.89 -25.11 10.25
N ASP A 43 -52.43 -23.90 10.45
CA ASP A 43 -53.68 -23.62 11.16
C ASP A 43 -53.76 -24.20 12.59
N SER A 44 -52.61 -24.55 13.19
CA SER A 44 -52.53 -25.19 14.51
C SER A 44 -52.45 -24.18 15.66
N LEU A 45 -52.16 -22.91 15.34
CA LEU A 45 -51.98 -21.82 16.29
C LEU A 45 -52.55 -20.51 15.72
N SER A 46 -53.30 -19.74 16.52
CA SER A 46 -53.81 -18.46 16.07
C SER A 46 -52.72 -17.38 16.03
N ILE A 47 -52.82 -16.43 15.08
CA ILE A 47 -51.88 -15.31 14.93
C ILE A 47 -51.75 -14.48 16.23
N PRO A 48 -52.85 -14.12 16.94
CA PRO A 48 -52.74 -13.35 18.18
C PRO A 48 -51.99 -14.11 19.28
N THR A 49 -52.25 -15.41 19.42
CA THR A 49 -51.57 -16.27 20.40
C THR A 49 -50.08 -16.41 20.11
N ALA A 50 -49.72 -16.59 18.83
CA ALA A 50 -48.33 -16.65 18.39
C ALA A 50 -47.58 -15.33 18.64
N PHE A 51 -48.20 -14.20 18.28
CA PHE A 51 -47.62 -12.88 18.46
C PHE A 51 -47.41 -12.55 19.94
N TRP A 52 -48.45 -12.63 20.77
CA TRP A 52 -48.35 -12.25 22.18
C TRP A 52 -47.48 -13.21 22.99
N GLY A 53 -47.53 -14.51 22.70
CA GLY A 53 -46.66 -15.50 23.32
C GLY A 53 -45.18 -15.20 23.04
N CYS A 54 -44.82 -14.99 21.77
CA CYS A 54 -43.43 -14.69 21.40
C CYS A 54 -42.99 -13.31 21.88
N PHE A 55 -43.85 -12.29 21.74
CA PHE A 55 -43.55 -10.93 22.18
C PHE A 55 -43.25 -10.87 23.68
N LEU A 56 -44.11 -11.45 24.52
CA LEU A 56 -43.94 -11.44 25.97
C LEU A 56 -42.70 -12.23 26.39
N GLY A 57 -42.46 -13.40 25.81
CA GLY A 57 -41.28 -14.21 26.10
C GLY A 57 -39.97 -13.49 25.77
N ILE A 58 -39.91 -12.88 24.59
CA ILE A 58 -38.77 -12.05 24.16
C ILE A 58 -38.57 -10.87 25.10
N PHE A 59 -39.64 -10.11 25.35
CA PHE A 59 -39.57 -8.86 26.10
C PHE A 59 -39.09 -9.11 27.54
N LEU A 60 -39.60 -10.16 28.17
CA LEU A 60 -39.15 -10.59 29.49
C LEU A 60 -37.68 -11.05 29.47
N GLY A 61 -37.26 -11.78 28.43
CA GLY A 61 -35.88 -12.25 28.29
C GLY A 61 -34.89 -11.10 28.14
N ASP A 62 -35.23 -10.09 27.34
CA ASP A 62 -34.44 -8.87 27.18
C ASP A 62 -34.36 -8.06 28.47
N GLY A 63 -35.47 -7.96 29.20
CA GLY A 63 -35.51 -7.39 30.54
C GLY A 63 -34.59 -8.10 31.52
N LEU A 64 -34.56 -9.44 31.49
CA LEU A 64 -33.66 -10.25 32.31
C LEU A 64 -32.19 -9.97 31.99
N LEU A 65 -31.81 -9.87 30.71
CA LEU A 65 -30.43 -9.54 30.30
C LEU A 65 -29.98 -8.18 30.84
N TYR A 66 -30.87 -7.19 30.79
CA TYR A 66 -30.62 -5.88 31.38
C TYR A 66 -30.46 -5.95 32.90
N VAL A 67 -31.33 -6.69 33.61
CA VAL A 67 -31.24 -6.88 35.06
C VAL A 67 -29.95 -7.62 35.45
N ILE A 68 -29.55 -8.64 34.68
CA ILE A 68 -28.29 -9.35 34.86
C ILE A 68 -27.11 -8.36 34.73
N GLY A 69 -27.11 -7.50 33.70
CA GLY A 69 -26.11 -6.44 33.56
C GLY A 69 -26.10 -5.47 34.75
N LEU A 70 -27.29 -5.10 35.25
CA LEU A 70 -27.47 -4.17 36.36
C LEU A 70 -26.93 -4.72 37.70
N VAL A 71 -27.14 -6.01 37.96
CA VAL A 71 -26.77 -6.69 39.22
C VAL A 71 -25.32 -7.20 39.17
N ILE A 72 -24.93 -7.86 38.08
CA ILE A 72 -23.65 -8.58 37.96
C ILE A 72 -22.56 -7.70 37.35
N GLY A 73 -22.92 -6.66 36.60
CA GLY A 73 -21.99 -5.90 35.76
C GLY A 73 -20.81 -5.26 36.53
N ARG A 74 -21.07 -4.46 37.57
CA ARG A 74 -19.99 -3.79 38.32
C ARG A 74 -19.11 -4.76 39.13
N PRO A 75 -19.65 -5.77 39.84
CA PRO A 75 -18.83 -6.82 40.47
C PRO A 75 -17.94 -7.57 39.47
N ALA A 76 -18.45 -7.87 38.27
CA ALA A 76 -17.71 -8.58 37.24
C ALA A 76 -16.55 -7.74 36.64
N MET A 77 -16.68 -6.41 36.58
CA MET A 77 -15.61 -5.51 36.13
C MET A 77 -14.38 -5.49 37.05
N ASN A 78 -14.49 -6.01 38.28
CA ASN A 78 -13.36 -6.19 39.20
C ASN A 78 -12.57 -7.48 38.94
N LEU A 79 -13.02 -8.35 38.03
CA LEU A 79 -12.28 -9.56 37.66
C LEU A 79 -11.07 -9.20 36.77
N PRO A 80 -9.88 -9.79 37.03
CA PRO A 80 -8.65 -9.47 36.29
C PRO A 80 -8.76 -9.69 34.77
N VAL A 81 -9.53 -10.70 34.36
CA VAL A 81 -9.74 -11.06 32.94
C VAL A 81 -10.54 -9.97 32.21
N LEU A 82 -11.64 -9.51 32.81
CA LEU A 82 -12.51 -8.48 32.23
C LEU A 82 -11.81 -7.11 32.17
N ARG A 83 -11.03 -6.76 33.20
CA ARG A 83 -10.20 -5.53 33.21
C ARG A 83 -9.14 -5.51 32.10
N ARG A 84 -8.62 -6.68 31.70
CA ARG A 84 -7.66 -6.81 30.59
C ARG A 84 -8.32 -6.73 29.21
N MET A 85 -9.56 -7.24 29.08
CA MET A 85 -10.30 -7.23 27.81
C MET A 85 -11.03 -5.90 27.54
N LEU A 86 -11.45 -5.18 28.58
CA LEU A 86 -12.18 -3.91 28.50
C LEU A 86 -11.48 -2.81 29.31
N PRO A 87 -10.50 -2.10 28.72
CA PRO A 87 -9.82 -0.97 29.36
C PRO A 87 -10.82 0.13 29.75
N GLN A 88 -10.63 0.75 30.91
CA GLN A 88 -11.55 1.76 31.45
C GLN A 88 -11.81 2.94 30.49
N GLU A 89 -10.81 3.36 29.71
CA GLU A 89 -10.95 4.41 28.69
C GLU A 89 -11.95 4.03 27.58
N LYS A 90 -11.96 2.77 27.14
CA LYS A 90 -12.92 2.28 26.14
C LYS A 90 -14.33 2.16 26.72
N VAL A 91 -14.42 1.75 27.98
CA VAL A 91 -15.70 1.66 28.71
C VAL A 91 -16.32 3.05 28.85
N ALA A 92 -15.55 4.06 29.26
CA ALA A 92 -16.00 5.44 29.38
C ALA A 92 -16.42 6.04 28.01
N ALA A 93 -15.69 5.73 26.93
CA ALA A 93 -16.09 6.14 25.58
C ALA A 93 -17.39 5.46 25.11
N CYS A 94 -17.58 4.18 25.44
CA CYS A 94 -18.83 3.47 25.17
C CYS A 94 -20.00 3.99 26.01
N GLU A 95 -19.78 4.35 27.27
CA GLU A 95 -20.77 5.00 28.15
C GLU A 95 -21.24 6.33 27.55
N ALA A 96 -20.32 7.24 27.21
CA ALA A 96 -20.67 8.53 26.62
C ALA A 96 -21.40 8.40 25.27
N TRP A 97 -21.07 7.38 24.48
CA TRP A 97 -21.76 7.09 23.22
C TRP A 97 -23.16 6.49 23.44
N PHE A 98 -23.31 5.61 24.44
CA PHE A 98 -24.59 5.01 24.83
C PHE A 98 -25.53 6.04 25.48
N GLU A 99 -25.02 7.01 26.24
CA GLU A 99 -25.83 8.11 26.75
C GLU A 99 -26.45 8.97 25.64
N ARG A 100 -25.72 9.15 24.52
CA ARG A 100 -26.21 9.95 23.38
C ARG A 100 -27.15 9.18 22.45
N ASN A 101 -26.94 7.87 22.24
CA ASN A 101 -27.65 7.09 21.22
C ASN A 101 -28.31 5.80 21.74
N GLY A 102 -28.27 5.51 23.04
CA GLY A 102 -28.58 4.20 23.62
C GLY A 102 -29.95 3.64 23.23
N PHE A 103 -30.95 4.51 23.09
CA PHE A 103 -32.29 4.11 22.64
C PHE A 103 -32.28 3.50 21.23
N LEU A 104 -31.64 4.17 20.27
CA LEU A 104 -31.49 3.70 18.89
C LEU A 104 -30.61 2.46 18.80
N VAL A 105 -29.56 2.40 19.62
CA VAL A 105 -28.61 1.28 19.67
C VAL A 105 -29.30 0.00 20.13
N VAL A 106 -30.15 0.08 21.17
CA VAL A 106 -30.95 -1.06 21.63
C VAL A 106 -31.84 -1.59 20.50
N ILE A 107 -32.57 -0.70 19.80
CA ILE A 107 -33.44 -1.08 18.68
C ILE A 107 -32.63 -1.73 17.54
N LEU A 108 -31.56 -1.10 17.09
CA LEU A 108 -30.77 -1.58 15.95
C LEU A 108 -30.01 -2.87 16.25
N SER A 109 -29.60 -3.09 17.50
CA SER A 109 -28.90 -4.32 17.89
C SER A 109 -29.73 -5.59 17.67
N ARG A 110 -31.07 -5.46 17.63
CA ARG A 110 -31.97 -6.58 17.34
C ARG A 110 -31.88 -7.06 15.89
N PHE A 111 -31.55 -6.16 14.97
CA PHE A 111 -31.41 -6.47 13.54
C PHE A 111 -29.99 -6.86 13.15
N LEU A 112 -29.04 -6.82 14.09
CA LEU A 112 -27.63 -7.20 13.88
C LEU A 112 -27.29 -8.48 14.67
N PRO A 113 -27.04 -9.61 13.98
CA PRO A 113 -26.72 -10.89 14.62
C PRO A 113 -25.56 -10.78 15.63
N GLY A 114 -25.74 -11.34 16.82
CA GLY A 114 -24.73 -11.40 17.87
C GLY A 114 -24.49 -10.10 18.65
N THR A 115 -25.14 -8.98 18.30
CA THR A 115 -24.92 -7.69 18.99
C THR A 115 -25.89 -7.42 20.13
N ARG A 116 -27.06 -8.07 20.15
CA ARG A 116 -28.10 -7.87 21.18
C ARG A 116 -27.63 -8.20 22.59
N LEU A 117 -27.12 -9.42 22.80
CA LEU A 117 -26.64 -9.90 24.10
C LEU A 117 -25.64 -8.93 24.76
N PRO A 118 -24.52 -8.55 24.09
CA PRO A 118 -23.57 -7.62 24.69
C PRO A 118 -24.16 -6.22 24.86
N THR A 119 -25.04 -5.76 23.95
CA THR A 119 -25.65 -4.43 24.06
C THR A 119 -26.59 -4.32 25.26
N TYR A 120 -27.45 -5.32 25.49
CA TYR A 120 -28.46 -5.27 26.56
C TYR A 120 -27.82 -5.48 27.94
N PHE A 121 -26.83 -6.37 28.00
CA PHE A 121 -25.99 -6.52 29.18
C PHE A 121 -25.22 -5.22 29.48
N ALA A 122 -24.62 -4.59 28.47
CA ALA A 122 -23.91 -3.31 28.64
C ALA A 122 -24.85 -2.18 29.10
N ALA A 123 -26.08 -2.12 28.57
CA ALA A 123 -27.09 -1.16 29.00
C ALA A 123 -27.40 -1.29 30.50
N GLY A 124 -27.51 -2.54 31.00
CA GLY A 124 -27.65 -2.85 32.42
C GLY A 124 -26.42 -2.47 33.24
N LEU A 125 -25.23 -2.86 32.79
CA LEU A 125 -23.94 -2.55 33.42
C LEU A 125 -23.75 -1.03 33.63
N MET A 126 -24.15 -0.24 32.63
CA MET A 126 -24.05 1.22 32.63
C MET A 126 -25.21 1.90 33.38
N ARG A 127 -26.15 1.15 33.95
CA ARG A 127 -27.35 1.65 34.66
C ARG A 127 -28.17 2.64 33.82
N SER A 128 -28.34 2.38 32.53
CA SER A 128 -29.23 3.21 31.70
C SER A 128 -30.64 3.19 32.28
N LYS A 129 -31.41 4.29 32.19
CA LYS A 129 -32.78 4.35 32.75
C LYS A 129 -33.63 3.16 32.26
N ALA A 130 -34.11 2.33 33.19
CA ALA A 130 -34.82 1.09 32.86
C ALA A 130 -36.04 1.33 31.96
N SER A 131 -36.77 2.44 32.15
CA SER A 131 -37.89 2.82 31.30
C SER A 131 -37.50 3.06 29.84
N TYR A 132 -36.34 3.68 29.58
CA TYR A 132 -35.82 3.89 28.22
C TYR A 132 -35.42 2.59 27.56
N PHE A 133 -34.75 1.71 28.31
CA PHE A 133 -34.36 0.40 27.80
C PHE A 133 -35.59 -0.46 27.47
N LEU A 134 -36.53 -0.57 28.41
CA LEU A 134 -37.75 -1.36 28.22
C LEU A 134 -38.59 -0.82 27.07
N LEU A 135 -38.73 0.50 26.92
CA LEU A 135 -39.44 1.07 25.78
C LEU A 135 -38.75 0.75 24.45
N ALA A 136 -37.43 0.90 24.38
CA ALA A 136 -36.66 0.56 23.17
C ALA A 136 -36.75 -0.94 22.84
N ALA A 137 -36.65 -1.81 23.85
CA ALA A 137 -36.77 -3.26 23.70
C ALA A 137 -38.19 -3.67 23.28
N ALA A 138 -39.23 -3.04 23.83
CA ALA A 138 -40.62 -3.28 23.44
C ALA A 138 -40.84 -2.91 21.97
N ILE A 139 -40.38 -1.73 21.54
CA ILE A 139 -40.48 -1.28 20.13
C ILE A 139 -39.71 -2.23 19.22
N ALA A 140 -38.47 -2.59 19.59
CA ALA A 140 -37.66 -3.51 18.80
C ALA A 140 -38.34 -4.87 18.64
N THR A 141 -38.93 -5.40 19.72
CA THR A 141 -39.67 -6.67 19.72
C THR A 141 -40.97 -6.58 18.92
N ALA A 142 -41.72 -5.49 19.06
CA ALA A 142 -42.97 -5.27 18.34
C ALA A 142 -42.75 -5.22 16.81
N VAL A 143 -41.57 -4.79 16.37
CA VAL A 143 -41.18 -4.80 14.96
C VAL A 143 -40.59 -6.16 14.55
N TRP A 144 -39.73 -6.75 15.36
CA TRP A 144 -39.04 -8.01 15.05
C TRP A 144 -39.99 -9.20 15.00
N THR A 145 -40.89 -9.33 15.98
CA THR A 145 -41.76 -10.50 16.12
C THR A 145 -42.69 -10.69 14.92
N PRO A 146 -43.40 -9.66 14.39
CA PRO A 146 -44.20 -9.81 13.18
C PRO A 146 -43.37 -10.10 11.93
N LEU A 147 -42.16 -9.53 11.81
CA LEU A 147 -41.29 -9.80 10.66
C LEU A 147 -40.87 -11.27 10.64
N LEU A 148 -40.45 -11.81 11.78
CA LEU A 148 -39.99 -13.18 11.88
C LEU A 148 -41.17 -14.17 11.77
N LEU A 149 -42.28 -13.93 12.48
CA LEU A 149 -43.51 -14.73 12.37
C LEU A 149 -44.08 -14.70 10.94
N GLY A 150 -44.21 -13.52 10.34
CA GLY A 150 -44.74 -13.35 9.00
C GLY A 150 -43.85 -13.99 7.93
N SER A 151 -42.51 -13.91 8.09
CA SER A 151 -41.57 -14.60 7.21
C SER A 151 -41.68 -16.12 7.34
N ALA A 152 -41.78 -16.65 8.57
CA ALA A 152 -41.94 -18.08 8.82
C ALA A 152 -43.30 -18.60 8.36
N TRP A 153 -44.37 -17.80 8.48
CA TRP A 153 -45.69 -18.12 7.95
C TRP A 153 -45.69 -18.16 6.42
N PHE A 154 -45.12 -17.15 5.76
CA PHE A 154 -45.11 -17.06 4.30
C PHE A 154 -44.17 -18.08 3.62
N PHE A 155 -43.01 -18.34 4.21
CA PHE A 155 -42.01 -19.25 3.66
C PHE A 155 -42.06 -20.65 4.26
N GLY A 156 -42.85 -20.90 5.31
CA GLY A 156 -42.86 -22.12 6.12
C GLY A 156 -42.97 -23.38 5.27
N ASP A 157 -43.93 -23.45 4.36
CA ASP A 157 -44.15 -24.61 3.50
C ASP A 157 -43.00 -24.84 2.51
N ARG A 158 -42.41 -23.76 1.99
CA ARG A 158 -41.24 -23.84 1.10
C ARG A 158 -39.98 -24.24 1.86
N VAL A 159 -39.81 -23.74 3.07
CA VAL A 159 -38.67 -24.05 3.95
C VAL A 159 -38.75 -25.52 4.38
N ILE A 160 -39.92 -25.99 4.80
CA ILE A 160 -40.15 -27.40 5.11
C ILE A 160 -39.91 -28.27 3.87
N GLY A 161 -40.42 -27.87 2.71
CA GLY A 161 -40.19 -28.58 1.43
C GLY A 161 -38.70 -28.64 1.05
N ILE A 162 -37.93 -27.58 1.27
CA ILE A 162 -36.48 -27.55 1.05
C ILE A 162 -35.75 -28.46 2.06
N PHE A 163 -36.12 -28.43 3.34
CA PHE A 163 -35.53 -29.31 4.36
C PHE A 163 -35.86 -30.79 4.12
N GLN A 164 -37.07 -31.09 3.62
CA GLN A 164 -37.48 -32.44 3.23
C GLN A 164 -36.78 -32.91 1.95
N ALA A 165 -36.64 -32.03 0.95
CA ALA A 165 -35.95 -32.33 -0.31
C ALA A 165 -34.44 -32.48 -0.16
N LEU A 166 -33.82 -31.79 0.80
CA LEU A 166 -32.38 -31.86 1.06
C LEU A 166 -31.95 -33.03 1.94
N GLY A 167 -32.89 -33.82 2.48
CA GLY A 167 -32.59 -34.92 3.39
C GLY A 167 -31.84 -34.47 4.66
N ALA A 168 -31.38 -35.42 5.48
CA ALA A 168 -30.78 -35.21 6.80
C ALA A 168 -29.42 -34.45 6.84
N HIS A 169 -29.23 -33.40 6.03
CA HIS A 169 -28.10 -32.47 6.09
C HIS A 169 -28.45 -31.02 6.55
N PRO A 170 -29.31 -30.78 7.55
CA PRO A 170 -29.49 -29.42 8.12
C PRO A 170 -28.17 -28.82 8.64
N LEU A 171 -27.20 -29.67 9.01
CA LEU A 171 -25.87 -29.27 9.47
C LEU A 171 -25.00 -28.59 8.39
N LEU A 172 -25.32 -28.70 7.10
CA LEU A 172 -24.56 -28.05 6.01
C LEU A 172 -25.23 -26.77 5.50
N VAL A 173 -26.56 -26.72 5.49
CA VAL A 173 -27.34 -25.58 5.02
C VAL A 173 -27.17 -24.38 5.95
N VAL A 174 -27.21 -24.60 7.27
CA VAL A 174 -27.11 -23.51 8.26
C VAL A 174 -25.74 -22.82 8.22
N PRO A 175 -24.59 -23.52 8.21
CA PRO A 175 -23.28 -22.87 8.06
C PRO A 175 -23.11 -22.19 6.71
N LEU A 176 -23.66 -22.73 5.63
CA LEU A 176 -23.58 -22.13 4.30
C LEU A 176 -24.39 -20.83 4.25
N SER A 177 -25.64 -20.83 4.72
CA SER A 177 -26.47 -19.63 4.83
C SER A 177 -25.83 -18.58 5.73
N PHE A 178 -25.28 -18.99 6.88
CA PHE A 178 -24.53 -18.08 7.76
C PHE A 178 -23.29 -17.51 7.08
N SER A 179 -22.53 -18.33 6.33
CA SER A 179 -21.34 -17.89 5.60
C SER A 179 -21.68 -16.89 4.50
N VAL A 180 -22.80 -17.10 3.78
CA VAL A 180 -23.31 -16.17 2.77
C VAL A 180 -23.73 -14.86 3.43
N LEU A 181 -24.53 -14.91 4.50
CA LEU A 181 -24.98 -13.71 5.22
C LEU A 181 -23.80 -12.95 5.84
N PHE A 182 -22.82 -13.66 6.42
CA PHE A 182 -21.59 -13.07 6.92
C PHE A 182 -20.76 -12.47 5.80
N GLY A 183 -20.66 -13.14 4.65
CA GLY A 183 -20.03 -12.61 3.44
C GLY A 183 -20.68 -11.32 2.95
N VAL A 184 -22.01 -11.27 2.90
CA VAL A 184 -22.81 -10.09 2.57
C VAL A 184 -22.58 -8.98 3.60
N PHE A 185 -22.61 -9.28 4.90
CA PHE A 185 -22.33 -8.31 5.96
C PHE A 185 -20.92 -7.72 5.86
N VAL A 186 -19.90 -8.57 5.65
CA VAL A 186 -18.51 -8.12 5.43
C VAL A 186 -18.40 -7.29 4.15
N PHE A 187 -19.11 -7.65 3.09
CA PHE A 187 -19.14 -6.89 1.85
C PHE A 187 -19.79 -5.52 2.05
N VAL A 188 -20.99 -5.46 2.64
CA VAL A 188 -21.74 -4.22 2.90
C VAL A 188 -20.94 -3.31 3.85
N SER A 189 -20.41 -3.84 4.95
CA SER A 189 -19.59 -3.05 5.88
C SER A 189 -18.33 -2.48 5.21
N LYS A 190 -17.67 -3.24 4.32
CA LYS A 190 -16.55 -2.74 3.51
C LYS A 190 -16.98 -1.73 2.44
N ALA A 191 -18.14 -1.93 1.83
CA ALA A 191 -18.68 -1.03 0.80
C ALA A 191 -19.10 0.33 1.39
N VAL A 192 -19.69 0.34 2.58
CA VAL A 192 -20.06 1.57 3.29
C VAL A 192 -18.81 2.31 3.77
N ASN A 193 -17.78 1.60 4.21
CA ASN A 193 -16.54 2.20 4.68
C ASN A 193 -15.75 2.86 3.52
N TRP A 194 -15.76 4.19 3.49
CA TRP A 194 -15.06 5.00 2.49
C TRP A 194 -13.56 4.68 2.38
N ARG A 195 -12.87 4.42 3.51
CA ARG A 195 -11.42 4.08 3.49
C ARG A 195 -11.19 2.77 2.73
N TRP A 196 -12.04 1.78 2.95
CA TRP A 196 -12.00 0.52 2.23
C TRP A 196 -12.25 0.70 0.74
N ARG A 197 -13.26 1.49 0.35
CA ARG A 197 -13.52 1.83 -1.06
C ARG A 197 -12.30 2.46 -1.73
N LYS A 198 -11.65 3.43 -1.09
CA LYS A 198 -10.44 4.08 -1.63
C LYS A 198 -9.25 3.13 -1.74
N ARG A 199 -9.02 2.28 -0.74
CA ARG A 199 -7.98 1.23 -0.80
C ARG A 199 -8.26 0.22 -1.92
N ALA A 200 -9.51 -0.21 -2.09
CA ALA A 200 -9.92 -1.12 -3.15
C ALA A 200 -9.77 -0.47 -4.54
N GLN A 201 -10.21 0.78 -4.71
CA GLN A 201 -10.00 1.57 -5.93
C GLN A 201 -8.51 1.66 -6.27
N SER A 202 -7.64 1.93 -5.30
CA SER A 202 -6.19 1.97 -5.52
C SER A 202 -5.61 0.61 -5.92
N ARG A 203 -6.14 -0.51 -5.39
CA ARG A 203 -5.71 -1.87 -5.79
C ARG A 203 -6.16 -2.19 -7.22
N LEU A 204 -7.40 -1.86 -7.56
CA LEU A 204 -7.92 -2.03 -8.92
C LEU A 204 -7.13 -1.18 -9.92
N HIS A 205 -6.85 0.08 -9.59
CA HIS A 205 -6.01 0.96 -10.40
C HIS A 205 -4.63 0.35 -10.65
N ARG A 206 -4.00 -0.21 -9.60
CA ARG A 206 -2.72 -0.92 -9.73
C ARG A 206 -2.78 -2.12 -10.67
N PHE A 207 -3.88 -2.87 -10.63
CA PHE A 207 -4.07 -4.04 -11.48
C PHE A 207 -4.30 -3.65 -12.95
N LEU A 208 -5.11 -2.62 -13.20
CA LEU A 208 -5.46 -2.18 -14.55
C LEU A 208 -4.36 -1.37 -15.24
N ARG A 209 -3.58 -0.58 -14.48
CA ARG A 209 -2.53 0.27 -15.04
C ARG A 209 -1.23 -0.52 -15.21
N TRP A 210 -0.79 -0.61 -16.46
CA TRP A 210 0.41 -1.35 -16.85
C TRP A 210 1.69 -0.83 -16.17
N GLU A 211 1.74 0.45 -15.76
CA GLU A 211 2.88 1.05 -15.03
C GLU A 211 3.23 0.29 -13.74
N PHE A 212 2.27 -0.45 -13.16
CA PHE A 212 2.47 -1.23 -11.94
C PHE A 212 2.54 -2.74 -12.16
N TRP A 213 2.51 -3.20 -13.40
CA TRP A 213 2.59 -4.62 -13.71
C TRP A 213 3.95 -5.19 -13.30
N PRO A 214 4.03 -6.50 -13.00
CA PRO A 214 5.30 -7.13 -12.68
C PRO A 214 6.33 -6.90 -13.79
N ILE A 215 7.57 -6.57 -13.41
CA ILE A 215 8.67 -6.30 -14.35
C ILE A 215 8.85 -7.45 -15.36
N ALA A 216 8.66 -8.70 -14.93
CA ALA A 216 8.75 -9.87 -15.81
C ALA A 216 7.75 -9.82 -16.98
N VAL A 217 6.54 -9.32 -16.75
CA VAL A 217 5.51 -9.17 -17.81
C VAL A 217 5.89 -8.03 -18.75
N LEU A 218 6.28 -6.88 -18.19
CA LEU A 218 6.69 -5.71 -18.96
C LEU A 218 7.90 -6.02 -19.87
N TYR A 219 8.87 -6.78 -19.37
CA TYR A 219 10.12 -7.11 -20.07
C TYR A 219 10.06 -8.35 -20.96
N LEU A 220 8.93 -9.08 -21.04
CA LEU A 220 8.84 -10.27 -21.89
C LEU A 220 9.19 -9.98 -23.36
N PRO A 221 8.66 -8.91 -24.01
CA PRO A 221 9.05 -8.58 -25.38
C PRO A 221 10.53 -8.19 -25.51
N VAL A 222 11.05 -7.49 -24.50
CA VAL A 222 12.46 -7.09 -24.43
C VAL A 222 13.36 -8.33 -24.37
N PHE A 223 12.99 -9.32 -23.55
CA PHE A 223 13.71 -10.59 -23.45
C PHE A 223 13.75 -11.33 -24.80
N ILE A 224 12.60 -11.44 -25.48
CA ILE A 224 12.51 -12.05 -26.82
C ILE A 224 13.41 -11.31 -27.81
N GLN A 225 13.34 -9.97 -27.85
CA GLN A 225 14.19 -9.16 -28.73
C GLN A 225 15.68 -9.38 -28.44
N ASN A 226 16.09 -9.39 -27.17
CA ASN A 226 17.48 -9.63 -26.78
C ASN A 226 17.97 -11.01 -27.23
N LEU A 227 17.14 -12.05 -27.16
CA LEU A 227 17.46 -13.39 -27.66
C LEU A 227 17.66 -13.37 -29.19
N LEU A 228 16.75 -12.73 -29.92
CA LEU A 228 16.85 -12.60 -31.38
C LEU A 228 18.09 -11.80 -31.81
N LEU A 229 18.42 -10.72 -31.09
CA LEU A 229 19.63 -9.93 -31.34
C LEU A 229 20.89 -10.73 -31.01
N ALA A 230 20.89 -11.53 -29.94
CA ALA A 230 22.00 -12.42 -29.61
C ALA A 230 22.29 -13.43 -30.72
N ILE A 231 21.23 -14.02 -31.32
CA ILE A 231 21.34 -14.91 -32.48
C ILE A 231 21.88 -14.13 -33.69
N ARG A 232 21.28 -12.98 -34.00
CA ARG A 232 21.68 -12.13 -35.15
C ARG A 232 23.15 -11.71 -35.09
N TYR A 233 23.63 -11.30 -33.92
CA TYR A 233 25.01 -10.84 -33.71
C TYR A 233 25.99 -11.96 -33.32
N ARG A 234 25.49 -13.19 -33.17
CA ARG A 234 26.24 -14.40 -32.78
C ARG A 234 27.05 -14.18 -31.50
N SER A 235 26.45 -13.53 -30.50
CA SER A 235 27.11 -13.23 -29.22
C SER A 235 26.07 -12.89 -28.16
N LEU A 236 26.24 -13.38 -26.94
CA LEU A 236 25.44 -12.99 -25.78
C LEU A 236 26.04 -11.82 -24.99
N LYS A 237 27.25 -11.37 -25.37
CA LYS A 237 28.10 -10.50 -24.53
C LYS A 237 28.15 -9.05 -24.99
N LEU A 238 27.54 -8.71 -26.13
CA LEU A 238 27.63 -7.36 -26.70
C LEU A 238 27.08 -6.25 -25.78
N PRO A 239 26.01 -6.46 -25.00
CA PRO A 239 25.57 -5.44 -24.04
C PRO A 239 26.64 -5.03 -23.03
N LEU A 240 27.55 -5.94 -22.65
CA LEU A 240 28.66 -5.70 -21.71
C LEU A 240 29.77 -4.81 -22.30
N MET A 241 29.62 -4.39 -23.55
CA MET A 241 30.58 -3.58 -24.29
C MET A 241 29.97 -2.29 -24.84
N SER A 242 28.74 -1.97 -24.45
CA SER A 242 28.05 -0.80 -24.99
C SER A 242 28.60 0.51 -24.42
N ASN A 243 29.16 0.50 -23.21
CA ASN A 243 29.96 1.58 -22.64
C ASN A 243 31.30 1.03 -22.15
N PRO A 244 32.35 1.02 -22.99
CA PRO A 244 33.67 0.53 -22.60
C PRO A 244 34.29 1.26 -21.40
N ALA A 245 33.90 2.52 -21.16
CA ALA A 245 34.36 3.32 -20.02
C ALA A 245 33.89 2.80 -18.66
N ILE A 246 32.76 2.11 -18.64
CA ILE A 246 32.10 1.64 -17.42
C ILE A 246 32.30 0.14 -17.31
N GLU A 247 32.68 -0.34 -16.11
CA GLU A 247 32.84 -1.78 -15.85
C GLU A 247 31.56 -2.54 -16.24
N TYR A 248 31.70 -3.53 -17.13
CA TYR A 248 30.58 -4.30 -17.70
C TYR A 248 29.45 -3.42 -18.27
N SER A 249 29.80 -2.22 -18.74
CA SER A 249 28.90 -1.18 -19.27
C SER A 249 27.79 -0.74 -18.31
N GLY A 250 27.93 -0.95 -17.00
CA GLY A 250 26.89 -0.58 -16.03
C GLY A 250 25.73 -1.58 -15.95
N ILE A 251 26.01 -2.87 -16.21
CA ILE A 251 25.01 -3.94 -16.05
C ILE A 251 24.96 -4.47 -14.61
N VAL A 252 26.09 -4.49 -13.90
CA VAL A 252 26.19 -5.05 -12.54
C VAL A 252 27.19 -4.25 -11.71
N GLY A 253 26.76 -3.81 -10.52
CA GLY A 253 27.66 -3.34 -9.46
C GLY A 253 28.56 -2.18 -9.86
N GLU A 254 28.06 -1.24 -10.65
CA GLU A 254 28.83 -0.06 -11.04
C GLU A 254 29.15 0.82 -9.81
N SER A 255 30.41 1.24 -9.71
CA SER A 255 30.88 2.19 -8.69
C SER A 255 30.54 3.60 -9.16
N LYS A 256 29.85 4.37 -8.31
CA LYS A 256 29.44 5.75 -8.62
C LYS A 256 30.65 6.65 -8.74
N SER A 257 31.59 6.54 -7.80
CA SER A 257 32.82 7.33 -7.84
C SER A 257 33.70 6.96 -9.03
N ALA A 258 33.80 5.68 -9.39
CA ALA A 258 34.54 5.28 -10.59
C ALA A 258 33.98 5.92 -11.86
N ILE A 259 32.66 5.99 -12.02
CA ILE A 259 32.03 6.66 -13.17
C ILE A 259 32.30 8.18 -13.14
N LEU A 260 32.22 8.80 -11.97
CA LEU A 260 32.48 10.24 -11.84
C LEU A 260 33.98 10.58 -11.97
N ASN A 261 34.90 9.65 -11.67
CA ASN A 261 36.33 9.83 -11.86
C ASN A 261 36.73 9.80 -13.35
N LEU A 262 35.85 9.30 -14.23
CA LEU A 262 36.09 9.31 -15.68
C LEU A 262 36.02 10.73 -16.28
N PHE A 263 35.52 11.71 -15.52
CA PHE A 263 35.54 13.09 -15.96
C PHE A 263 36.99 13.61 -15.95
N SER A 264 37.53 13.79 -17.15
CA SER A 264 38.91 14.19 -17.41
C SER A 264 39.23 15.65 -17.00
N ARG A 265 38.22 16.46 -16.67
CA ARG A 265 38.35 17.86 -16.24
C ARG A 265 37.29 18.19 -15.19
N PRO A 266 37.54 19.17 -14.30
CA PRO A 266 36.50 19.74 -13.45
C PRO A 266 35.32 20.18 -14.32
N ASN A 267 34.16 19.58 -14.10
CA ASN A 267 32.94 19.89 -14.84
C ASN A 267 31.98 20.58 -13.88
N ARG A 268 31.58 21.82 -14.21
CA ARG A 268 30.65 22.61 -13.41
C ARG A 268 29.31 21.92 -13.16
N HIS A 269 28.96 20.94 -13.98
CA HIS A 269 27.72 20.17 -13.88
C HIS A 269 27.85 18.95 -12.96
N ILE A 270 28.98 18.70 -12.31
CA ILE A 270 29.11 17.63 -11.31
C ILE A 270 29.32 18.28 -9.95
N PRO A 271 28.50 17.93 -8.94
CA PRO A 271 28.71 18.43 -7.60
C PRO A 271 30.00 17.83 -7.05
N ALA A 272 30.75 18.62 -6.27
CA ALA A 272 31.94 18.14 -5.58
C ALA A 272 31.65 16.84 -4.83
N TYR A 273 32.61 15.92 -4.82
CA TYR A 273 32.45 14.64 -4.15
C TYR A 273 33.78 14.07 -3.67
N MET A 274 33.70 13.13 -2.75
CA MET A 274 34.79 12.25 -2.36
C MET A 274 34.26 10.83 -2.15
N ALA A 275 35.10 9.82 -2.34
CA ALA A 275 34.79 8.44 -2.01
C ALA A 275 35.93 7.83 -1.19
N TRP A 276 35.57 6.92 -0.29
CA TRP A 276 36.52 6.25 0.58
C TRP A 276 35.99 4.88 1.01
N ASP A 277 36.91 4.00 1.43
CA ASP A 277 36.54 2.76 2.10
C ASP A 277 36.27 3.03 3.58
N ASN A 278 35.00 2.97 3.99
CA ASN A 278 34.59 3.27 5.36
C ASN A 278 34.85 2.09 6.32
N VAL A 279 36.12 1.70 6.46
CA VAL A 279 36.53 0.62 7.38
C VAL A 279 36.44 1.09 8.84
N HIS A 280 36.82 2.34 9.12
CA HIS A 280 36.73 2.97 10.44
C HIS A 280 35.95 4.29 10.33
N ALA A 281 34.85 4.40 11.08
CA ALA A 281 33.97 5.57 11.03
C ALA A 281 34.69 6.89 11.40
N ALA A 282 35.68 6.84 12.29
CA ALA A 282 36.47 8.00 12.70
C ALA A 282 37.29 8.60 11.53
N ASP A 283 37.86 7.74 10.69
CA ASP A 283 38.60 8.17 9.50
C ASP A 283 37.65 8.79 8.47
N GLY A 284 36.46 8.20 8.30
CA GLY A 284 35.40 8.75 7.47
C GLY A 284 34.96 10.15 7.91
N MET A 285 34.74 10.35 9.22
CA MET A 285 34.34 11.64 9.78
C MET A 285 35.38 12.73 9.49
N LYS A 286 36.66 12.44 9.79
CA LYS A 286 37.76 13.37 9.54
C LYS A 286 37.91 13.68 8.05
N GLY A 287 37.80 12.67 7.19
CA GLY A 287 37.88 12.83 5.75
C GLY A 287 36.78 13.72 5.19
N VAL A 288 35.52 13.48 5.59
CA VAL A 288 34.36 14.27 5.14
C VAL A 288 34.47 15.71 5.60
N LEU A 289 34.83 15.97 6.86
CA LEU A 289 34.99 17.34 7.37
C LEU A 289 36.14 18.10 6.67
N ALA A 290 37.26 17.43 6.41
CA ALA A 290 38.38 18.03 5.67
C ALA A 290 37.98 18.37 4.22
N TRP A 291 37.31 17.46 3.54
CA TRP A 291 36.78 17.67 2.19
C TRP A 291 35.75 18.80 2.13
N MET A 292 34.84 18.88 3.11
CA MET A 292 33.89 20.00 3.23
C MET A 292 34.62 21.33 3.41
N SER A 293 35.66 21.39 4.23
CA SER A 293 36.46 22.59 4.42
C SER A 293 37.21 23.00 3.14
N GLU A 294 37.81 22.05 2.42
CA GLU A 294 38.51 22.28 1.16
C GLU A 294 37.59 22.87 0.08
N HIS A 295 36.36 22.38 0.01
CA HIS A 295 35.38 22.77 -0.99
C HIS A 295 34.41 23.87 -0.51
N GLN A 296 34.64 24.43 0.68
CA GLN A 296 33.79 25.47 1.31
C GLN A 296 32.31 25.06 1.39
N LEU A 297 32.05 23.80 1.74
CA LEU A 297 30.71 23.23 1.83
C LEU A 297 30.15 23.37 3.24
N ALA A 298 28.87 23.69 3.32
CA ALA A 298 28.08 23.60 4.54
C ALA A 298 27.11 22.42 4.44
N TYR A 299 26.56 21.99 5.59
CA TYR A 299 25.40 21.11 5.57
C TYR A 299 24.21 21.80 4.88
N PRO A 300 23.35 21.03 4.21
CA PRO A 300 23.35 19.58 4.13
C PRO A 300 24.31 19.01 3.06
N ILE A 301 24.80 17.79 3.28
CA ILE A 301 25.51 16.99 2.28
C ILE A 301 24.80 15.65 2.06
N ILE A 302 25.10 14.98 0.95
CA ILE A 302 24.62 13.63 0.67
C ILE A 302 25.73 12.63 0.95
N VAL A 303 25.44 11.59 1.73
CA VAL A 303 26.32 10.43 1.88
C VAL A 303 25.58 9.19 1.38
N LYS A 304 26.25 8.39 0.54
CA LYS A 304 25.64 7.22 -0.11
C LYS A 304 26.67 6.10 -0.34
N PRO A 305 26.23 4.84 -0.45
CA PRO A 305 27.10 3.74 -0.86
C PRO A 305 27.68 3.96 -2.26
N ASP A 306 28.98 3.73 -2.41
CA ASP A 306 29.68 3.87 -3.69
C ASP A 306 29.13 2.89 -4.73
N SER A 307 28.89 1.64 -4.31
CA SER A 307 28.19 0.63 -5.10
C SER A 307 26.80 0.40 -4.52
N GLY A 308 25.74 0.59 -5.32
CA GLY A 308 24.36 0.40 -4.86
C GLY A 308 23.33 0.92 -5.86
N GLN A 309 22.13 0.34 -5.86
CA GLN A 309 21.07 0.66 -6.81
C GLN A 309 19.83 1.24 -6.12
N ARG A 310 18.98 1.94 -6.88
CA ARG A 310 17.63 2.38 -6.46
C ARG A 310 17.60 3.34 -5.25
N GLY A 311 18.65 4.14 -5.07
CA GLY A 311 18.76 5.09 -3.95
C GLY A 311 18.91 4.42 -2.58
N PHE A 312 19.27 3.14 -2.55
CA PHE A 312 19.46 2.42 -1.30
C PHE A 312 20.64 3.01 -0.51
N GLY A 313 20.43 3.24 0.79
CA GLY A 313 21.45 3.76 1.69
C GLY A 313 21.78 5.26 1.52
N VAL A 314 21.13 5.98 0.60
CA VAL A 314 21.34 7.43 0.48
C VAL A 314 20.82 8.13 1.74
N ARG A 315 21.63 9.01 2.32
CA ARG A 315 21.30 9.82 3.50
C ARG A 315 21.56 11.29 3.24
N PHE A 316 20.62 12.10 3.73
CA PHE A 316 20.71 13.55 3.76
C PHE A 316 21.23 13.94 5.15
N ILE A 317 22.50 14.32 5.21
CA ILE A 317 23.21 14.61 6.45
C ILE A 317 23.07 16.11 6.72
N ARG A 318 22.53 16.46 7.90
CA ARG A 318 22.21 17.84 8.29
C ARG A 318 23.18 18.42 9.32
N ASP A 319 23.91 17.55 9.99
CA ASP A 319 24.81 17.88 11.09
C ASP A 319 25.82 16.74 11.30
N ASP A 320 26.81 17.03 12.14
CA ASP A 320 27.89 16.12 12.52
C ASP A 320 27.37 14.83 13.18
N GLN A 321 26.29 14.91 13.98
CA GLN A 321 25.74 13.75 14.68
C GLN A 321 25.13 12.75 13.68
N ALA A 322 24.30 13.24 12.75
CA ALA A 322 23.73 12.43 11.69
C ALA A 322 24.81 11.78 10.80
N LEU A 323 25.93 12.48 10.59
CA LEU A 323 27.08 11.93 9.87
C LEU A 323 27.69 10.77 10.67
N GLN A 324 28.02 10.99 11.93
CA GLN A 324 28.64 9.99 12.81
C GLN A 324 27.79 8.73 12.94
N ASP A 325 26.48 8.89 13.14
CA ASP A 325 25.53 7.79 13.25
C ASP A 325 25.52 6.94 11.96
N TYR A 326 25.49 7.60 10.81
CA TYR A 326 25.48 6.89 9.53
C TYR A 326 26.81 6.15 9.26
N LEU A 327 27.95 6.80 9.48
CA LEU A 327 29.27 6.20 9.29
C LEU A 327 29.48 4.96 10.17
N SER A 328 28.99 5.00 11.41
CA SER A 328 29.09 3.88 12.35
C SER A 328 28.21 2.69 11.94
N SER A 329 27.09 2.94 11.28
CA SER A 329 26.15 1.92 10.82
C SER A 329 26.51 1.25 9.49
N ALA A 330 27.47 1.81 8.73
CA ALA A 330 27.72 1.42 7.34
C ALA A 330 29.23 1.17 7.06
N PRO A 331 29.79 0.01 7.50
CA PRO A 331 31.19 -0.35 7.27
C PRO A 331 31.42 -0.85 5.83
N ILE A 332 31.15 0.00 4.86
CA ILE A 332 31.17 -0.30 3.41
C ILE A 332 31.81 0.88 2.65
N PRO A 333 32.22 0.71 1.39
CA PRO A 333 32.66 1.85 0.58
C PRO A 333 31.55 2.91 0.43
N LEU A 334 31.87 4.15 0.80
CA LEU A 334 30.95 5.28 0.82
C LEU A 334 31.45 6.42 -0.07
N MET A 335 30.52 7.30 -0.42
CA MET A 335 30.75 8.52 -1.16
C MET A 335 29.97 9.66 -0.51
N ALA A 336 30.66 10.79 -0.27
CA ALA A 336 30.05 12.05 0.10
C ALA A 336 29.99 12.96 -1.12
N GLN A 337 28.90 13.70 -1.25
CA GLN A 337 28.62 14.55 -2.40
C GLN A 337 27.95 15.84 -1.94
N ALA A 338 28.38 16.97 -2.50
CA ALA A 338 27.76 18.25 -2.26
C ALA A 338 26.28 18.18 -2.63
N TYR A 339 25.42 18.77 -1.80
CA TYR A 339 24.00 18.75 -2.05
C TYR A 339 23.67 19.61 -3.27
N ALA A 340 23.13 18.96 -4.30
CA ALA A 340 22.55 19.65 -5.45
C ALA A 340 21.11 20.09 -5.10
N PRO A 341 20.84 21.40 -4.99
CA PRO A 341 19.50 21.89 -4.66
C PRO A 341 18.49 21.61 -5.79
N GLY A 342 17.21 21.57 -5.41
CA GLY A 342 16.05 21.40 -6.28
C GLY A 342 15.23 22.69 -6.44
N PRO A 343 14.02 22.61 -7.03
CA PRO A 343 13.08 21.53 -6.78
C PRO A 343 13.06 20.43 -7.83
N TYR A 344 13.65 20.65 -9.01
CA TYR A 344 13.51 19.74 -10.13
C TYR A 344 14.54 18.60 -10.09
N GLU A 345 14.07 17.40 -10.40
CA GLU A 345 14.91 16.22 -10.60
C GLU A 345 14.51 15.53 -11.90
N PHE A 346 15.48 15.33 -12.79
CA PHE A 346 15.30 14.77 -14.12
C PHE A 346 16.16 13.53 -14.33
N GLY A 347 15.70 12.61 -15.18
CA GLY A 347 16.50 11.56 -15.80
C GLY A 347 16.59 11.81 -17.30
N VAL A 348 17.76 12.21 -17.79
CA VAL A 348 18.00 12.49 -19.23
C VAL A 348 18.66 11.28 -19.89
N TYR A 349 18.01 10.74 -20.91
CA TYR A 349 18.48 9.55 -21.63
C TYR A 349 19.24 9.95 -22.87
N TYR A 350 20.51 9.55 -22.94
CA TYR A 350 21.40 9.90 -24.03
C TYR A 350 21.86 8.66 -24.79
N VAL A 351 22.00 8.79 -26.12
CA VAL A 351 22.58 7.77 -26.98
C VAL A 351 23.47 8.37 -28.07
N ARG A 352 24.63 7.78 -28.30
CA ARG A 352 25.55 8.08 -29.41
C ARG A 352 26.09 6.79 -29.98
N MET A 353 26.12 6.66 -31.30
CA MET A 353 26.72 5.50 -31.95
C MET A 353 28.24 5.67 -32.00
N PRO A 354 29.04 4.60 -31.77
CA PRO A 354 30.49 4.67 -31.93
C PRO A 354 30.87 5.13 -33.35
N GLY A 355 31.75 6.12 -33.43
CA GLY A 355 32.17 6.77 -34.68
C GLY A 355 31.26 7.89 -35.18
N CYS A 356 30.15 8.20 -34.50
CA CYS A 356 29.36 9.40 -34.78
C CYS A 356 29.83 10.58 -33.94
N GLU A 357 29.92 11.77 -34.56
CA GLU A 357 30.33 13.01 -33.90
C GLU A 357 29.29 13.58 -32.95
N GLN A 358 28.01 13.21 -33.11
CA GLN A 358 26.90 13.74 -32.31
C GLN A 358 26.03 12.61 -31.77
N GLY A 359 25.67 12.72 -30.50
CA GLY A 359 24.64 11.92 -29.84
C GLY A 359 23.27 12.60 -29.87
N LYS A 360 22.29 11.94 -29.23
CA LYS A 360 20.92 12.44 -29.12
C LYS A 360 20.33 12.13 -27.76
N VAL A 361 19.49 13.04 -27.28
CA VAL A 361 18.62 12.78 -26.12
C VAL A 361 17.36 12.07 -26.59
N THR A 362 17.09 10.89 -26.04
CA THR A 362 15.98 10.02 -26.45
C THR A 362 14.73 10.13 -25.56
N GLY A 363 14.86 10.84 -24.44
CA GLY A 363 13.77 11.17 -23.53
C GLY A 363 14.28 11.91 -22.28
N ILE A 364 13.37 12.63 -21.62
CA ILE A 364 13.60 13.27 -20.32
C ILE A 364 12.48 12.85 -19.38
N THR A 365 12.82 12.25 -18.25
CA THR A 365 11.88 11.94 -17.17
C THR A 365 11.95 13.03 -16.11
N GLY A 366 10.84 13.60 -15.68
CA GLY A 366 10.77 14.37 -14.44
C GLY A 366 10.31 13.48 -13.29
N LYS A 367 10.86 13.70 -12.10
CA LYS A 367 10.50 13.00 -10.87
C LYS A 367 9.65 13.93 -10.01
N ASP A 368 8.38 13.56 -9.85
CA ASP A 368 7.43 14.28 -9.00
C ASP A 368 7.28 13.59 -7.64
N PHE A 369 7.34 14.39 -6.58
CA PHE A 369 7.37 13.95 -5.20
C PHE A 369 6.01 14.22 -4.55
N PRO A 370 5.12 13.22 -4.47
CA PRO A 370 3.78 13.44 -3.97
C PRO A 370 3.83 13.92 -2.52
N GLN A 371 3.02 14.93 -2.21
CA GLN A 371 2.86 15.50 -0.89
C GLN A 371 1.38 15.66 -0.57
N VAL A 372 1.03 15.62 0.71
CA VAL A 372 -0.31 15.97 1.19
C VAL A 372 -0.28 17.33 1.88
N VAL A 373 -1.40 18.03 1.84
CA VAL A 373 -1.58 19.31 2.53
C VAL A 373 -2.61 19.11 3.63
N GLY A 374 -2.27 19.52 4.86
CA GLY A 374 -3.17 19.45 5.99
C GLY A 374 -4.38 20.35 5.82
N ASP A 375 -5.54 19.84 6.19
CA ASP A 375 -6.81 20.59 6.24
C ASP A 375 -7.22 20.92 7.69
N GLY A 376 -6.38 20.58 8.68
CA GLY A 376 -6.64 20.78 10.11
C GLY A 376 -7.62 19.79 10.76
N SER A 377 -8.13 18.80 10.01
CA SER A 377 -9.17 17.88 10.53
C SER A 377 -9.01 16.42 10.07
N SER A 378 -8.60 16.18 8.83
CA SER A 378 -8.31 14.86 8.29
C SER A 378 -6.98 14.35 8.84
N CYS A 379 -6.94 13.06 9.22
CA CYS A 379 -5.68 12.42 9.55
C CYS A 379 -4.85 12.10 8.28
N LEU A 380 -3.56 11.82 8.46
CA LEU A 380 -2.62 11.51 7.39
C LEU A 380 -3.13 10.37 6.48
N GLU A 381 -3.74 9.32 7.05
CA GLU A 381 -4.36 8.25 6.26
C GLU A 381 -5.43 8.79 5.29
N ASP A 382 -6.29 9.68 5.77
CA ASP A 382 -7.40 10.21 4.97
C ASP A 382 -6.89 11.12 3.86
N LEU A 383 -5.87 11.93 4.16
CA LEU A 383 -5.21 12.79 3.18
C LEU A 383 -4.52 11.96 2.08
N ILE A 384 -3.81 10.89 2.45
CA ILE A 384 -3.21 9.95 1.48
C ILE A 384 -4.27 9.28 0.59
N LEU A 385 -5.39 8.84 1.18
CA LEU A 385 -6.47 8.18 0.43
C LEU A 385 -7.25 9.12 -0.50
N LYS A 386 -7.26 10.42 -0.19
CA LYS A 386 -7.87 11.47 -1.03
C LYS A 386 -6.94 11.91 -2.16
N LEU A 387 -5.62 11.79 -2.00
CA LEU A 387 -4.63 12.26 -2.98
C LEU A 387 -4.73 11.48 -4.31
N PRO A 388 -5.12 12.11 -5.44
CA PRO A 388 -5.28 11.41 -6.72
C PRO A 388 -3.99 10.76 -7.20
N GLN A 389 -2.86 11.45 -7.02
CA GLN A 389 -1.52 11.00 -7.37
C GLN A 389 -1.06 9.75 -6.59
N ALA A 390 -1.64 9.48 -5.42
CA ALA A 390 -1.31 8.31 -4.61
C ALA A 390 -1.99 7.02 -5.10
N GLN A 391 -2.92 7.10 -6.06
CA GLN A 391 -3.59 5.91 -6.60
C GLN A 391 -2.56 4.91 -7.16
N GLY A 392 -2.79 3.62 -6.92
CA GLY A 392 -1.84 2.53 -7.21
C GLY A 392 -0.73 2.37 -6.15
N ARG A 393 -0.40 3.45 -5.41
CA ARG A 393 0.74 3.54 -4.48
C ARG A 393 0.33 3.66 -3.01
N VAL A 394 -0.96 3.84 -2.69
CA VAL A 394 -1.50 4.00 -1.32
C VAL A 394 -0.87 3.02 -0.32
N HIS A 395 -0.79 1.73 -0.66
CA HIS A 395 -0.23 0.71 0.23
C HIS A 395 1.23 0.97 0.65
N ILE A 396 2.04 1.63 -0.19
CA ILE A 396 3.42 2.00 0.10
C ILE A 396 3.43 3.06 1.20
N PHE A 397 2.63 4.11 1.04
CA PHE A 397 2.55 5.22 1.99
C PHE A 397 1.93 4.77 3.32
N LEU A 398 0.86 3.97 3.28
CA LEU A 398 0.25 3.46 4.50
C LEU A 398 1.18 2.54 5.30
N LYS A 399 2.01 1.74 4.62
CA LYS A 399 3.03 0.92 5.28
C LYS A 399 4.17 1.78 5.84
N ARG A 400 4.64 2.77 5.09
CA ARG A 400 5.74 3.66 5.50
C ARG A 400 5.40 4.50 6.73
N PHE A 401 4.18 5.00 6.81
CA PHE A 401 3.74 5.91 7.86
C PHE A 401 2.79 5.24 8.86
N SER A 402 2.91 3.92 9.08
CA SER A 402 1.99 3.14 9.92
C SER A 402 1.75 3.77 11.29
N ASP A 403 2.80 4.33 11.88
CA ASP A 403 2.80 4.85 13.25
C ASP A 403 2.22 6.28 13.32
N SER A 404 2.18 6.99 12.18
CA SER A 404 1.71 8.37 12.08
C SER A 404 0.38 8.51 11.33
N LEU A 405 -0.27 7.42 10.92
CA LEU A 405 -1.51 7.46 10.11
C LEU A 405 -2.66 8.24 10.76
N ARG A 406 -2.69 8.31 12.09
CA ARG A 406 -3.72 9.02 12.88
C ARG A 406 -3.38 10.48 13.16
N MET A 407 -2.16 10.92 12.84
CA MET A 407 -1.73 12.32 12.97
C MET A 407 -2.60 13.22 12.12
N VAL A 408 -3.03 14.36 12.67
CA VAL A 408 -3.75 15.42 11.95
C VAL A 408 -2.76 16.54 11.67
N LEU A 409 -2.60 16.90 10.40
CA LEU A 409 -1.72 17.98 9.96
C LEU A 409 -2.45 19.33 10.08
N GLN A 410 -1.71 20.37 10.46
CA GLN A 410 -2.25 21.72 10.54
C GLN A 410 -2.67 22.23 9.15
N ARG A 411 -3.62 23.15 9.12
CA ARG A 411 -4.13 23.69 7.85
C ARG A 411 -3.00 24.38 7.07
N GLY A 412 -2.74 23.90 5.85
CA GLY A 412 -1.68 24.42 4.98
C GLY A 412 -0.30 23.78 5.19
N GLU A 413 -0.13 22.97 6.23
CA GLU A 413 1.10 22.20 6.47
C GLU A 413 1.31 21.19 5.33
N ARG A 414 2.51 21.17 4.74
CA ARG A 414 2.86 20.24 3.67
C ARG A 414 3.64 19.06 4.23
N PHE A 415 3.16 17.85 3.96
CA PHE A 415 3.81 16.62 4.38
C PHE A 415 4.24 15.81 3.15
N PRO A 416 5.55 15.71 2.86
CA PRO A 416 6.06 14.94 1.73
C PRO A 416 5.87 13.44 1.98
N LEU A 417 5.35 12.71 1.00
CA LEU A 417 5.19 11.25 1.10
C LEU A 417 6.46 10.50 0.67
N VAL A 418 7.34 11.16 -0.09
CA VAL A 418 8.57 10.59 -0.66
C VAL A 418 9.70 11.62 -0.60
N HIS A 419 10.91 11.16 -0.25
CA HIS A 419 12.12 12.01 -0.19
C HIS A 419 13.19 11.66 -1.24
N ALA A 420 13.06 10.52 -1.93
CA ALA A 420 14.04 10.02 -2.88
C ALA A 420 13.35 9.62 -4.20
N GLY A 421 13.98 9.95 -5.34
CA GLY A 421 13.44 9.80 -6.69
C GLY A 421 13.33 8.36 -7.20
N ASN A 422 12.73 7.46 -6.43
CA ASN A 422 12.55 6.05 -6.75
C ASN A 422 11.07 5.70 -6.95
N HIS A 423 10.73 5.14 -8.12
CA HIS A 423 9.37 4.72 -8.47
C HIS A 423 8.79 3.68 -7.50
N CYS A 424 9.59 2.70 -7.06
CA CYS A 424 9.14 1.69 -6.10
C CYS A 424 8.82 2.25 -4.72
N GLN A 425 9.31 3.46 -4.41
CA GLN A 425 9.05 4.17 -3.15
C GLN A 425 7.87 5.14 -3.26
N GLY A 426 7.25 5.24 -4.44
CA GLY A 426 6.05 6.05 -4.69
C GLY A 426 6.29 7.36 -5.44
N THR A 427 7.52 7.61 -5.93
CA THR A 427 7.81 8.74 -6.83
C THR A 427 7.03 8.56 -8.14
N ILE A 428 6.57 9.66 -8.71
CA ILE A 428 5.86 9.67 -9.99
C ILE A 428 6.83 10.09 -11.08
N PHE A 429 6.87 9.32 -12.16
CA PHE A 429 7.73 9.60 -13.31
C PHE A 429 6.87 10.16 -14.44
N LEU A 430 7.21 11.37 -14.88
CA LEU A 430 6.49 12.09 -15.92
C LEU A 430 7.40 12.34 -17.11
N ASP A 431 6.83 12.35 -18.31
CA ASP A 431 7.60 12.64 -19.51
C ASP A 431 7.71 14.14 -19.74
N HIS A 432 8.94 14.64 -19.59
CA HIS A 432 9.34 16.02 -19.78
C HIS A 432 10.22 16.20 -21.02
N SER A 433 10.12 15.30 -22.02
CA SER A 433 10.88 15.41 -23.27
C SER A 433 10.61 16.72 -24.04
N HIS A 434 9.51 17.42 -23.75
CA HIS A 434 9.21 18.77 -24.28
C HIS A 434 10.18 19.86 -23.77
N LEU A 435 10.93 19.60 -22.69
CA LEU A 435 11.96 20.51 -22.18
C LEU A 435 13.23 20.46 -23.04
N LEU A 436 13.40 19.43 -23.88
CA LEU A 436 14.59 19.32 -24.72
C LEU A 436 14.66 20.48 -25.71
N THR A 437 15.75 21.24 -25.65
CA THR A 437 16.11 22.25 -26.64
C THR A 437 17.36 21.81 -27.39
N PRO A 438 17.67 22.38 -28.57
CA PRO A 438 18.93 22.12 -29.26
C PRO A 438 20.16 22.44 -28.40
N GLN A 439 20.07 23.48 -27.57
CA GLN A 439 21.16 23.89 -26.68
C GLN A 439 21.38 22.87 -25.55
N LEU A 440 20.31 22.42 -24.89
CA LEU A 440 20.39 21.37 -23.88
C LEU A 440 20.91 20.06 -24.49
N GLU A 441 20.43 19.65 -25.68
CA GLU A 441 20.93 18.45 -26.34
C GLU A 441 22.43 18.54 -26.61
N LYS A 442 22.90 19.69 -27.11
CA LYS A 442 24.33 19.96 -27.34
C LYS A 442 25.13 19.89 -26.04
N THR A 443 24.69 20.53 -24.96
CA THR A 443 25.38 20.47 -23.66
C THR A 443 25.47 19.04 -23.12
N ILE A 444 24.37 18.28 -23.17
CA ILE A 444 24.36 16.87 -22.73
C ILE A 444 25.28 16.02 -23.60
N ASP A 445 25.29 16.26 -24.91
CA ASP A 445 26.20 15.61 -25.83
C ASP A 445 27.66 15.91 -25.48
N GLU A 446 28.05 17.18 -25.37
CA GLU A 446 29.40 17.61 -24.97
C GLU A 446 29.85 16.98 -23.65
N ILE A 447 28.96 16.95 -22.65
CA ILE A 447 29.21 16.27 -21.38
C ILE A 447 29.45 14.79 -21.61
N ALA A 448 28.59 14.09 -22.36
CA ALA A 448 28.76 12.67 -22.66
C ALA A 448 30.02 12.38 -23.49
N GLN A 449 30.45 13.30 -24.36
CA GLN A 449 31.67 13.16 -25.16
C GLN A 449 32.94 13.32 -24.32
N SER A 450 32.88 14.04 -23.20
CA SER A 450 34.01 14.16 -22.27
C SER A 450 34.43 12.82 -21.63
N PHE A 451 33.60 11.80 -21.79
CA PHE A 451 33.86 10.40 -21.42
C PHE A 451 34.19 9.58 -22.66
N ASP A 452 35.47 9.26 -22.84
CA ASP A 452 35.84 8.29 -23.86
C ASP A 452 35.23 6.92 -23.52
N GLY A 453 34.52 6.33 -24.47
CA GLY A 453 33.79 5.07 -24.28
C GLY A 453 32.43 5.16 -23.58
N LEU A 454 31.82 6.35 -23.44
CA LEU A 454 30.40 6.49 -23.06
C LEU A 454 29.52 6.74 -24.29
N TYR A 455 28.52 5.88 -24.47
CA TYR A 455 27.66 5.88 -25.66
C TYR A 455 26.18 5.79 -25.33
N ILE A 456 25.78 5.20 -24.20
CA ILE A 456 24.39 5.12 -23.79
C ILE A 456 24.25 5.23 -22.28
N CYS A 457 23.47 6.18 -21.79
CA CYS A 457 23.31 6.36 -20.35
C CYS A 457 22.02 7.10 -19.98
N ARG A 458 21.73 7.09 -18.68
CA ARG A 458 20.83 8.05 -18.04
C ARG A 458 21.62 8.91 -17.09
N MET A 459 21.56 10.22 -17.30
CA MET A 459 22.05 11.22 -16.35
C MET A 459 20.89 11.63 -15.44
N ASP A 460 21.01 11.35 -14.15
CA ASP A 460 20.11 11.87 -13.14
C ASP A 460 20.60 13.28 -12.76
N ILE A 461 19.76 14.28 -13.02
CA ILE A 461 20.09 15.70 -12.97
C ILE A 461 19.18 16.40 -11.96
N ARG A 462 19.74 17.34 -11.20
CA ARG A 462 18.98 18.30 -10.38
C ARG A 462 19.15 19.71 -10.92
N ALA A 463 18.06 20.47 -10.89
CA ALA A 463 18.03 21.85 -11.34
C ALA A 463 17.13 22.70 -10.42
N ASN A 464 17.52 23.95 -10.24
CA ASN A 464 16.73 24.95 -9.49
C ASN A 464 15.70 25.63 -10.38
N ASP A 465 16.02 25.80 -11.66
CA ASP A 465 15.24 26.57 -12.62
C ASP A 465 15.09 25.80 -13.94
N LEU A 466 13.88 25.82 -14.49
CA LEU A 466 13.56 25.12 -15.73
C LEU A 466 14.18 25.81 -16.94
N GLU A 467 14.21 27.13 -16.97
CA GLU A 467 14.74 27.87 -18.12
C GLU A 467 16.26 27.66 -18.25
N SER A 468 16.98 27.79 -17.14
CA SER A 468 18.41 27.51 -17.03
C SER A 468 18.75 26.07 -17.39
N PHE A 469 17.89 25.10 -17.00
CA PHE A 469 18.03 23.72 -17.43
C PHE A 469 17.86 23.59 -18.95
N ARG A 470 16.82 24.21 -19.52
CA ARG A 470 16.56 24.19 -20.98
C ARG A 470 17.68 24.86 -21.78
N ASN A 471 18.41 25.82 -21.21
CA ASN A 471 19.53 26.49 -21.86
C ASN A 471 20.87 25.74 -21.70
N GLY A 472 20.89 24.64 -20.93
CA GLY A 472 22.13 23.89 -20.66
C GLY A 472 23.08 24.58 -19.67
N ASP A 473 22.60 25.55 -18.90
CA ASP A 473 23.44 26.42 -18.07
C ASP A 473 23.67 25.89 -16.66
N ALA A 474 22.60 25.86 -15.84
CA ALA A 474 22.70 25.61 -14.40
C ALA A 474 21.94 24.35 -13.98
N PHE A 475 22.65 23.22 -13.99
CA PHE A 475 22.16 21.95 -13.45
C PHE A 475 23.32 21.09 -12.96
N GLN A 476 23.02 20.13 -12.08
CA GLN A 476 23.99 19.22 -11.46
C GLN A 476 23.61 17.77 -11.76
N ILE A 477 24.53 17.00 -12.34
CA ILE A 477 24.43 15.57 -12.58
C ILE A 477 24.85 14.85 -11.29
N VAL A 478 23.87 14.27 -10.60
CA VAL A 478 24.08 13.59 -9.31
C VAL A 478 24.44 12.12 -9.47
N GLU A 479 24.06 11.50 -10.58
CA GLU A 479 24.32 10.09 -10.91
C GLU A 479 24.29 9.87 -12.42
N ILE A 480 25.14 8.98 -12.91
CA ILE A 480 25.15 8.50 -14.29
C ILE A 480 25.00 6.98 -14.25
N ASN A 481 23.98 6.46 -14.94
CA ASN A 481 23.68 5.04 -14.99
C ASN A 481 23.99 4.53 -16.40
N GLY A 482 24.68 3.40 -16.52
CA GLY A 482 25.07 2.82 -17.80
C GLY A 482 23.94 2.12 -18.55
N THR A 483 24.24 0.96 -19.14
CA THR A 483 23.38 0.20 -20.07
C THR A 483 21.99 -0.12 -19.53
N THR A 484 21.89 -0.41 -18.24
CA THR A 484 20.63 -0.86 -17.60
C THR A 484 19.71 0.28 -17.22
N SER A 485 20.05 1.52 -17.59
CA SER A 485 19.23 2.69 -17.36
C SER A 485 17.97 2.68 -18.23
N GLU A 486 16.89 2.16 -17.68
CA GLU A 486 15.59 2.10 -18.35
C GLU A 486 15.03 3.50 -18.63
N PRO A 487 14.56 3.83 -19.86
CA PRO A 487 13.85 5.06 -20.20
C PRO A 487 12.58 5.22 -19.34
N SER A 488 12.67 5.96 -18.26
CA SER A 488 11.64 6.01 -17.21
C SER A 488 10.49 6.95 -17.54
N HIS A 489 10.62 7.77 -18.59
CA HIS A 489 9.55 8.63 -19.08
C HIS A 489 8.40 7.81 -19.68
N ILE A 490 8.63 6.52 -19.97
CA ILE A 490 7.58 5.60 -20.39
C ILE A 490 6.50 5.46 -19.32
N TYR A 491 6.83 5.59 -18.03
CA TYR A 491 5.91 5.43 -16.91
C TYR A 491 4.96 6.62 -16.72
N ASP A 492 5.02 7.64 -17.57
CA ASP A 492 4.02 8.71 -17.56
C ASP A 492 2.62 8.10 -17.76
N PRO A 493 1.66 8.34 -16.84
CA PRO A 493 0.32 7.74 -16.90
C PRO A 493 -0.46 8.02 -18.19
N LYS A 494 -0.05 9.01 -19.00
CA LYS A 494 -0.66 9.30 -20.30
C LYS A 494 -0.34 8.26 -21.37
N TYR A 495 0.71 7.45 -21.20
CA TYR A 495 1.19 6.53 -22.23
C TYR A 495 0.58 5.13 -22.13
N SER A 496 0.49 4.48 -23.31
CA SER A 496 0.07 3.09 -23.44
C SER A 496 1.24 2.13 -23.27
N ILE A 497 0.95 0.86 -23.00
CA ILE A 497 1.97 -0.19 -22.93
C ILE A 497 2.75 -0.35 -24.26
N VAL A 498 2.09 -0.09 -25.39
CA VAL A 498 2.73 -0.14 -26.73
C VAL A 498 3.79 0.95 -26.87
N PHE A 499 3.51 2.16 -26.36
CA PHE A 499 4.49 3.24 -26.31
C PHE A 499 5.71 2.83 -25.46
N ALA A 500 5.46 2.27 -24.27
CA ALA A 500 6.52 1.79 -23.38
C ALA A 500 7.39 0.72 -24.04
N TRP A 501 6.78 -0.31 -24.63
CA TRP A 501 7.51 -1.35 -25.35
C TRP A 501 8.32 -0.82 -26.52
N ARG A 502 7.78 0.11 -27.31
CA ARG A 502 8.53 0.74 -28.41
C ARG A 502 9.81 1.40 -27.91
N HIS A 503 9.75 2.14 -26.80
CA HIS A 503 10.91 2.80 -26.21
C HIS A 503 11.91 1.81 -25.59
N LEU A 504 11.44 0.81 -24.85
CA LEU A 504 12.28 -0.24 -24.27
C LEU A 504 13.01 -1.05 -25.35
N LEU A 505 12.29 -1.48 -26.38
CA LEU A 505 12.85 -2.24 -27.50
C LEU A 505 13.86 -1.39 -28.29
N ARG A 506 13.61 -0.09 -28.45
CA ARG A 506 14.58 0.83 -29.09
C ARG A 506 15.84 1.00 -28.26
N HIS A 507 15.72 1.17 -26.94
CA HIS A 507 16.86 1.25 -26.01
C HIS A 507 17.77 0.04 -26.15
N TRP A 508 17.23 -1.16 -26.00
CA TRP A 508 18.03 -2.39 -26.11
C TRP A 508 18.57 -2.60 -27.53
N PHE A 509 17.84 -2.22 -28.56
CA PHE A 509 18.38 -2.24 -29.92
C PHE A 509 19.62 -1.34 -30.07
N HIS A 510 19.64 -0.14 -29.47
CA HIS A 510 20.84 0.70 -29.44
C HIS A 510 21.98 0.04 -28.67
N VAL A 511 21.73 -0.50 -27.47
CA VAL A 511 22.74 -1.23 -26.68
C VAL A 511 23.45 -2.29 -27.52
N TRP A 512 22.69 -3.13 -28.23
CA TRP A 512 23.24 -4.18 -29.09
C TRP A 512 24.04 -3.63 -30.28
N ARG A 513 23.54 -2.58 -30.94
CA ARG A 513 24.24 -1.95 -32.06
C ARG A 513 25.55 -1.30 -31.65
N ILE A 514 25.55 -0.61 -30.50
CA ILE A 514 26.74 0.03 -29.93
C ILE A 514 27.76 -1.03 -29.55
N GLY A 515 27.35 -2.09 -28.84
CA GLY A 515 28.25 -3.20 -28.49
C GLY A 515 28.82 -3.91 -29.72
N ALA A 516 28.03 -4.06 -30.80
CA ALA A 516 28.50 -4.62 -32.06
C ALA A 516 29.53 -3.70 -32.75
N ALA A 517 29.31 -2.38 -32.73
CA ALA A 517 30.23 -1.39 -33.28
C ALA A 517 31.54 -1.36 -32.48
N ASN A 518 31.48 -1.37 -31.15
CA ASN A 518 32.65 -1.45 -30.28
C ASN A 518 33.45 -2.74 -30.49
N ARG A 519 32.77 -3.89 -30.64
CA ARG A 519 33.44 -5.15 -31.03
C ARG A 519 34.17 -5.01 -32.36
N LYS A 520 33.55 -4.35 -33.36
CA LYS A 520 34.18 -4.11 -34.67
C LYS A 520 35.39 -3.17 -34.56
N ALA A 521 35.34 -2.21 -33.64
CA ALA A 521 36.43 -1.28 -33.33
C ALA A 521 37.55 -1.91 -32.47
N GLY A 522 37.48 -3.21 -32.15
CA GLY A 522 38.54 -3.92 -31.42
C GLY A 522 38.44 -3.85 -29.90
N VAL A 523 37.34 -3.33 -29.33
CA VAL A 523 37.14 -3.32 -27.87
C VAL A 523 37.12 -4.77 -27.35
N PRO A 524 37.92 -5.12 -26.32
CA PRO A 524 37.95 -6.47 -25.78
C PRO A 524 36.59 -6.94 -25.26
N VAL A 525 36.22 -8.18 -25.58
CA VAL A 525 34.97 -8.77 -25.11
C VAL A 525 35.17 -9.30 -23.69
N PRO A 526 34.37 -8.86 -22.69
CA PRO A 526 34.52 -9.33 -21.32
C PRO A 526 34.38 -10.85 -21.18
N SER A 527 35.12 -11.42 -20.22
CA SER A 527 35.01 -12.83 -19.85
C SER A 527 33.69 -13.11 -19.13
N LEU A 528 32.95 -14.11 -19.59
CA LEU A 528 31.69 -14.51 -18.95
C LEU A 528 31.92 -15.01 -17.51
N ARG A 529 33.05 -15.69 -17.27
CA ARG A 529 33.41 -16.16 -15.92
C ARG A 529 33.66 -14.98 -14.97
N ALA A 530 34.37 -13.95 -15.43
CA ALA A 530 34.64 -12.75 -14.63
C ALA A 530 33.33 -12.00 -14.32
N PHE A 531 32.46 -11.82 -15.31
CA PHE A 531 31.15 -11.22 -15.12
C PHE A 531 30.30 -11.99 -14.10
N LEU A 532 30.24 -13.33 -14.20
CA LEU A 532 29.49 -14.17 -13.25
C LEU A 532 30.08 -14.15 -11.83
N LYS A 533 31.39 -13.89 -11.68
CA LYS A 533 32.03 -13.67 -10.38
C LYS A 533 31.59 -12.33 -9.80
N ARG A 534 31.74 -11.23 -10.57
CA ARG A 534 31.28 -9.88 -10.18
C ARG A 534 29.82 -9.86 -9.77
N TYR A 535 28.95 -10.52 -10.51
CA TYR A 535 27.52 -10.65 -10.17
C TYR A 535 27.27 -11.35 -8.84
N ARG A 536 28.01 -12.43 -8.56
CA ARG A 536 27.90 -13.13 -7.27
C ARG A 536 28.37 -12.26 -6.11
N ASP A 537 29.47 -11.52 -6.29
CA ASP A 537 30.01 -10.62 -5.28
C ASP A 537 29.04 -9.45 -5.00
N TYR A 538 28.49 -8.84 -6.05
CA TYR A 538 27.44 -7.84 -5.94
C TYR A 538 26.21 -8.36 -5.17
N ARG A 539 25.72 -9.58 -5.45
CA ARG A 539 24.59 -10.15 -4.69
C ARG A 539 24.92 -10.44 -3.23
N ARG A 540 26.19 -10.63 -2.86
CA ARG A 540 26.60 -10.74 -1.44
C ARG A 540 26.53 -9.38 -0.77
N LEU A 541 27.09 -8.34 -1.39
CA LEU A 541 27.04 -6.96 -0.89
C LEU A 541 25.61 -6.43 -0.78
N ALA A 542 24.76 -6.72 -1.77
CA ALA A 542 23.35 -6.33 -1.78
C ALA A 542 22.53 -6.90 -0.62
N ARG A 543 22.97 -7.99 0.02
CA ARG A 543 22.27 -8.55 1.20
C ARG A 543 22.50 -7.70 2.46
N TYR A 544 23.71 -7.18 2.66
CA TYR A 544 23.99 -6.24 3.75
C TYR A 544 23.22 -4.92 3.60
N HIS A 545 22.91 -4.54 2.36
CA HIS A 545 22.01 -3.43 2.10
C HIS A 545 20.56 -3.75 2.54
N LEU A 546 20.00 -4.92 2.24
CA LEU A 546 18.58 -5.20 2.52
C LEU A 546 18.20 -5.22 4.01
N ASP A 547 19.15 -5.49 4.90
CA ASP A 547 18.92 -5.64 6.35
C ASP A 547 19.02 -4.32 7.14
N ALA A 548 19.38 -3.19 6.51
CA ALA A 548 19.51 -1.88 7.16
C ALA A 548 18.23 -1.00 7.08
N ASN A 549 17.05 -1.62 7.04
CA ASN A 549 15.74 -0.94 7.04
C ASN A 549 15.14 -0.78 8.44
#